data_AF-A0A8B6CJZ0-F1
#
_entry.id   AF-A0A8B6CJZ0-F1
#
_cell.length_a   1.000
_cell.length_b   1.000
_cell.length_c   1.000
_cell.angle_alpha   90.00
_cell.angle_beta   90.00
_cell.angle_gamma   90.00
#
_symmetry.space_group_name_H-M   'P 1'
#
loop_
_entity.id
_entity.type
_entity.pdbx_description
1 polymer ?
#
loop_
_entity_poly.entity_id
_entity_poly.type
_entity_poly.pdbx_seq_one_letter_code
_entity_poly.pdbx_strand_id
1 'polypeptide(L)'
;MNLEISYKQYNIISLVVLSSTFIVCSAVFSCQNGKNQCLMSGWGQWSNCSSSCGGGTARRFKQLCCNKTYTTIEKCAKDCKVLQKDYIEKKVCGETCVNGNFTQNKCQCPKRFTGKCCESDACEQGCKFGECKNGKCSCMAFFKGDSCQKPKPWFLVATSVLGTILLMMITCCVCRFCCGYGRKTEPEQTDNSIQ
;
A
#
# COMPACT_ATOMS: atom_id res chain seq x y z
N MET A 1 -11.28 2.00 -29.97
CA MET A 1 -12.16 2.26 -28.80
C MET A 1 -12.33 3.75 -28.69
N ASN A 2 -13.31 4.27 -29.42
CA ASN A 2 -13.64 5.69 -29.49
C ASN A 2 -14.50 6.04 -28.29
N LEU A 3 -14.00 6.89 -27.39
CA LEU A 3 -14.82 7.51 -26.36
C LEU A 3 -15.46 8.75 -26.98
N GLU A 4 -16.65 8.56 -27.56
CA GLU A 4 -17.58 9.66 -27.81
C GLU A 4 -17.96 10.28 -26.47
N ILE A 5 -17.30 11.37 -26.09
CA ILE A 5 -17.77 12.21 -24.98
C ILE A 5 -18.95 13.01 -25.53
N SER A 6 -20.13 12.37 -25.50
CA SER A 6 -21.40 13.04 -25.62
C SER A 6 -21.51 14.02 -24.46
N TYR A 7 -21.26 15.31 -24.74
CA TYR A 7 -21.55 16.39 -23.82
C TYR A 7 -23.07 16.45 -23.67
N LYS A 8 -23.59 15.73 -22.66
CA LYS A 8 -24.96 15.90 -22.18
C LYS A 8 -25.15 17.39 -21.93
N GLN A 9 -25.98 18.02 -22.75
CA GLN A 9 -26.48 19.36 -22.55
C GLN A 9 -27.37 19.32 -21.31
N TYR A 10 -26.77 19.49 -20.13
CA TYR A 10 -27.49 19.70 -18.89
C TYR A 10 -28.08 21.10 -18.92
N ASN A 11 -29.21 21.23 -19.62
CA ASN A 11 -30.18 22.30 -19.37
C ASN A 11 -30.85 22.00 -18.03
N ILE A 12 -30.19 22.38 -16.92
CA ILE A 12 -30.85 22.37 -15.61
C ILE A 12 -31.62 23.68 -15.50
N ILE A 13 -32.80 23.70 -16.11
CA ILE A 13 -33.92 24.50 -15.62
C ILE A 13 -34.56 23.63 -14.54
N SER A 14 -34.16 23.78 -13.28
CA SER A 14 -34.94 23.25 -12.15
C SER A 14 -34.66 24.04 -10.88
N LEU A 15 -35.69 24.85 -10.57
CA LEU A 15 -36.16 25.20 -9.23
C LEU A 15 -35.20 26.00 -8.37
N VAL A 16 -35.21 27.30 -8.67
CA VAL A 16 -34.84 28.39 -7.76
C VAL A 16 -35.67 28.27 -6.48
N VAL A 17 -35.02 27.97 -5.36
CA VAL A 17 -35.61 28.20 -4.04
C VAL A 17 -35.68 29.72 -3.86
N LEU A 18 -36.90 30.24 -3.81
CA LEU A 18 -37.22 31.64 -3.59
C LEU A 18 -36.73 32.06 -2.20
N SER A 19 -35.53 32.64 -2.11
CA SER A 19 -35.19 33.54 -1.00
C SER A 19 -34.71 34.87 -1.61
N SER A 20 -35.38 35.93 -1.21
CA SER A 20 -35.62 37.16 -1.96
C SER A 20 -34.47 38.18 -1.98
N THR A 21 -33.20 37.78 -1.90
CA THR A 21 -32.11 38.78 -1.76
C THR A 21 -30.83 38.58 -2.55
N PHE A 22 -30.63 37.53 -3.36
CA PHE A 22 -29.39 37.46 -4.17
C PHE A 22 -29.61 36.85 -5.56
N ILE A 23 -29.76 37.71 -6.57
CA ILE A 23 -29.43 37.34 -7.95
C ILE A 23 -27.91 37.24 -8.01
N VAL A 24 -27.35 36.07 -7.69
CA VAL A 24 -25.97 35.77 -8.09
C VAL A 24 -26.02 35.48 -9.58
N CYS A 25 -25.98 36.52 -10.40
CA CYS A 25 -25.70 36.37 -11.83
C CYS A 25 -24.20 36.08 -11.98
N SER A 26 -23.77 34.88 -11.56
CA SER A 26 -22.46 34.38 -11.95
C SER A 26 -22.53 34.11 -13.44
N ALA A 27 -22.10 35.08 -14.24
CA ALA A 27 -21.88 34.91 -15.66
C ALA A 27 -20.82 33.82 -15.85
N VAL A 28 -21.25 32.57 -15.98
CA VAL A 28 -20.36 31.47 -16.34
C VAL A 28 -20.03 31.68 -17.81
N PHE A 29 -18.88 32.32 -18.07
CA PHE A 29 -18.37 32.51 -19.42
C PHE A 29 -18.28 31.14 -20.09
N SER A 30 -19.13 30.93 -21.09
CA SER A 30 -19.25 29.68 -21.81
C SER A 30 -18.75 29.88 -23.23
N CYS A 31 -17.97 28.93 -23.74
CA CYS A 31 -17.47 29.00 -25.11
C CYS A 31 -18.63 28.90 -26.10
N GLN A 32 -18.92 30.00 -26.79
CA GLN A 32 -19.85 30.00 -27.91
C GLN A 32 -19.08 29.62 -29.17
N ASN A 33 -19.54 28.61 -29.91
CA ASN A 33 -18.87 28.13 -31.12
C ASN A 33 -18.54 29.28 -32.10
N GLY A 34 -17.26 29.67 -32.16
CA GLY A 34 -16.74 30.66 -33.12
C GLY A 34 -16.77 32.14 -32.69
N LYS A 35 -17.40 32.49 -31.57
CA LYS A 35 -17.25 33.81 -30.94
C LYS A 35 -16.44 33.59 -29.66
N ASN A 36 -15.28 34.25 -29.52
CA ASN A 36 -14.35 34.14 -28.38
C ASN A 36 -13.20 33.13 -28.53
N GLN A 37 -12.60 33.00 -29.72
CA GLN A 37 -11.40 32.17 -29.92
C GLN A 37 -10.25 32.61 -28.98
N CYS A 38 -9.54 31.63 -28.43
CA CYS A 38 -8.44 31.82 -27.47
C CYS A 38 -8.84 32.48 -26.14
N LEU A 39 -10.13 32.66 -25.88
CA LEU A 39 -10.61 33.04 -24.55
C LEU A 39 -10.83 31.81 -23.68
N MET A 40 -10.78 32.02 -22.37
CA MET A 40 -10.97 30.97 -21.38
C MET A 40 -12.32 31.15 -20.69
N SER A 41 -12.99 30.04 -20.45
CA SER A 41 -14.13 30.01 -19.52
C SER A 41 -13.71 30.28 -18.07
N GLY A 42 -14.72 30.49 -17.24
CA GLY A 42 -14.54 30.46 -15.80
C GLY A 42 -14.02 29.09 -15.34
N TRP A 43 -13.39 29.08 -14.16
CA TRP A 43 -13.00 27.83 -13.53
C TRP A 43 -14.23 26.98 -13.21
N GLY A 44 -14.18 25.70 -13.59
CA GLY A 44 -15.11 24.70 -13.10
C GLY A 44 -14.93 24.43 -11.60
N GLN A 45 -15.83 23.62 -11.07
CA GLN A 45 -15.74 23.15 -9.70
C GLN A 45 -14.48 22.29 -9.50
N TRP A 46 -13.98 22.28 -8.26
CA TRP A 46 -12.93 21.35 -7.87
C TRP A 46 -13.46 19.91 -7.93
N SER A 47 -12.62 19.01 -8.44
CA SER A 47 -12.85 17.57 -8.31
C SER A 47 -12.85 17.17 -6.84
N ASN A 48 -13.42 16.00 -6.57
CA ASN A 48 -13.16 15.32 -5.31
C ASN A 48 -11.66 15.12 -5.12
N CYS A 49 -11.24 15.12 -3.86
CA CYS A 49 -9.85 14.81 -3.54
C CYS A 49 -9.54 13.37 -3.96
N SER A 50 -8.35 13.14 -4.52
CA SER A 50 -7.91 11.79 -4.88
C SER A 50 -7.71 10.85 -3.68
N SER A 51 -7.71 11.38 -2.46
CA SER A 51 -7.58 10.63 -1.20
C SER A 51 -8.24 11.41 -0.08
N SER A 52 -8.94 10.74 0.83
CA SER A 52 -9.50 11.40 2.03
C SER A 52 -8.43 11.72 3.07
N CYS A 53 -7.30 10.99 3.07
CA CYS A 53 -6.21 11.14 4.02
C CYS A 53 -4.84 10.85 3.38
N GLY A 54 -3.75 11.18 4.07
CA GLY A 54 -2.40 10.80 3.64
C GLY A 54 -1.81 11.61 2.49
N GLY A 55 -2.49 12.67 2.05
CA GLY A 55 -2.12 13.46 0.89
C GLY A 55 -2.82 12.99 -0.39
N GLY A 56 -3.42 13.95 -1.07
CA GLY A 56 -4.08 13.79 -2.35
C GLY A 56 -4.02 15.07 -3.17
N THR A 57 -4.63 15.02 -4.34
CA THR A 57 -4.73 16.17 -5.25
C THR A 57 -6.15 16.31 -5.74
N ALA A 58 -6.71 17.50 -5.60
CA ALA A 58 -7.93 17.91 -6.28
C ALA A 58 -7.55 18.75 -7.49
N ARG A 59 -8.35 18.67 -8.56
CA ARG A 59 -8.11 19.39 -9.81
C ARG A 59 -9.35 20.15 -10.22
N ARG A 60 -9.18 21.33 -10.80
CA ARG A 60 -10.24 22.03 -11.52
C ARG A 60 -9.76 22.38 -12.92
N PHE A 61 -10.72 22.53 -13.81
CA PHE A 61 -10.47 22.78 -15.22
C PHE A 61 -11.24 24.01 -15.65
N LYS A 62 -10.68 24.78 -16.58
CA LYS A 62 -11.44 25.72 -17.39
C LYS A 62 -11.28 25.33 -18.86
N GLN A 63 -12.30 25.57 -19.64
CA GLN A 63 -12.31 25.29 -21.07
C GLN A 63 -11.63 26.43 -21.83
N LEU A 64 -10.75 26.06 -22.78
CA LEU A 64 -10.24 26.95 -23.81
C LEU A 64 -11.25 27.00 -24.97
N CYS A 65 -11.68 28.19 -25.35
CA CYS A 65 -12.62 28.38 -26.44
C CYS A 65 -11.90 28.25 -27.78
N CYS A 66 -12.14 27.10 -28.42
CA CYS A 66 -11.62 26.76 -29.73
C CYS A 66 -12.75 26.76 -30.75
N ASN A 67 -12.45 27.26 -31.95
CA ASN A 67 -13.37 27.11 -33.07
C ASN A 67 -13.43 25.63 -33.50
N LYS A 68 -14.55 25.21 -34.13
CA LYS A 68 -14.75 23.86 -34.67
C LYS A 68 -13.74 23.45 -35.75
N THR A 69 -12.96 24.39 -36.28
CA THR A 69 -11.90 24.14 -37.26
C THR A 69 -10.71 23.37 -36.66
N TYR A 70 -10.57 23.34 -35.34
CA TYR A 70 -9.51 22.60 -34.65
C TYR A 70 -9.91 21.14 -34.43
N THR A 71 -9.03 20.23 -34.85
CA THR A 71 -9.23 18.78 -34.66
C THR A 71 -8.91 18.31 -33.24
N THR A 72 -8.07 19.04 -32.50
CA THR A 72 -7.75 18.75 -31.10
C THR A 72 -7.55 20.03 -30.29
N ILE A 73 -7.76 19.92 -28.97
CA ILE A 73 -7.55 21.04 -28.03
C ILE A 73 -6.07 21.42 -27.95
N GLU A 74 -5.14 20.48 -28.12
CA GLU A 74 -3.70 20.74 -28.06
C GLU A 74 -3.25 21.65 -29.19
N LYS A 75 -3.80 21.47 -30.41
CA LYS A 75 -3.47 22.31 -31.57
C LYS A 75 -3.98 23.73 -31.36
N CYS A 76 -5.22 23.85 -30.88
CA CYS A 76 -5.79 25.14 -30.51
C CYS A 76 -5.00 25.83 -29.38
N ALA A 77 -4.63 25.09 -28.33
CA ALA A 77 -3.84 25.61 -27.22
C ALA A 77 -2.47 26.11 -27.70
N LYS A 78 -1.82 25.39 -28.61
CA LYS A 78 -0.57 25.82 -29.23
C LYS A 78 -0.73 27.14 -30.00
N ASP A 79 -1.74 27.24 -30.85
CA ASP A 79 -2.00 28.45 -31.64
C ASP A 79 -2.38 29.64 -30.75
N CYS A 80 -3.15 29.40 -29.70
CA CYS A 80 -3.53 30.38 -28.69
C CYS A 80 -2.42 30.69 -27.67
N LYS A 81 -1.25 30.03 -27.78
CA LYS A 81 -0.11 30.19 -26.86
C LYS A 81 -0.46 29.89 -25.39
N VAL A 82 -1.35 28.93 -25.18
CA VAL A 82 -1.86 28.48 -23.89
C VAL A 82 -1.13 27.20 -23.46
N LEU A 83 -0.74 27.12 -22.19
CA LEU A 83 -0.09 25.96 -21.59
C LEU A 83 -1.05 25.19 -20.67
N GLN A 84 -0.70 23.94 -20.36
CA GLN A 84 -1.50 23.07 -19.49
C GLN A 84 -1.81 23.70 -18.12
N LYS A 85 -0.86 24.44 -17.56
CA LYS A 85 -1.01 25.17 -16.28
C LYS A 85 -2.09 26.26 -16.34
N ASP A 86 -2.41 26.75 -17.54
CA ASP A 86 -3.36 27.84 -17.69
C ASP A 86 -4.80 27.34 -17.64
N TYR A 87 -5.06 26.07 -18.00
CA TYR A 87 -6.41 25.49 -17.99
C TYR A 87 -6.63 24.36 -16.99
N ILE A 88 -5.59 23.94 -16.25
CA ILE A 88 -5.67 22.96 -15.16
C ILE A 88 -5.04 23.55 -13.92
N GLU A 89 -5.82 23.63 -12.85
CA GLU A 89 -5.32 23.98 -11.52
C GLU A 89 -5.37 22.78 -10.60
N LYS A 90 -4.35 22.62 -9.77
CA LYS A 90 -4.23 21.53 -8.80
C LYS A 90 -4.07 22.13 -7.41
N LYS A 91 -4.77 21.56 -6.43
CA LYS A 91 -4.57 21.87 -5.02
C LYS A 91 -4.33 20.60 -4.23
N VAL A 92 -3.55 20.76 -3.16
CA VAL A 92 -3.34 19.71 -2.16
C VAL A 92 -4.65 19.54 -1.38
N CYS A 93 -4.92 18.31 -1.00
CA CYS A 93 -6.07 17.94 -0.17
C CYS A 93 -5.77 16.61 0.52
N GLY A 94 -6.73 16.08 1.30
CA GLY A 94 -6.54 14.83 2.03
C GLY A 94 -5.50 14.98 3.15
N GLU A 95 -5.54 16.13 3.84
CA GLU A 95 -4.57 16.54 4.87
C GLU A 95 -4.78 15.80 6.20
N THR A 96 -5.84 14.99 6.29
CA THR A 96 -6.13 14.21 7.48
C THR A 96 -5.08 13.12 7.67
N CYS A 97 -4.54 13.04 8.88
CA CYS A 97 -3.69 11.96 9.36
C CYS A 97 -4.31 11.44 10.67
N VAL A 98 -4.27 10.13 10.89
CA VAL A 98 -4.81 9.51 12.11
C VAL A 98 -3.86 9.76 13.27
N ASN A 99 -2.62 9.24 13.18
CA ASN A 99 -1.61 9.36 14.23
C ASN A 99 -0.35 10.12 13.78
N GLY A 100 -0.48 11.03 12.81
CA GLY A 100 0.66 11.76 12.24
C GLY A 100 0.35 13.23 12.00
N ASN A 101 1.34 13.96 11.48
CA ASN A 101 1.17 15.33 11.05
C ASN A 101 1.23 15.44 9.53
N PHE A 102 0.47 16.38 8.97
CA PHE A 102 0.52 16.65 7.54
C PHE A 102 1.64 17.64 7.23
N THR A 103 2.68 17.18 6.55
CA THR A 103 3.83 18.01 6.15
C THR A 103 4.28 17.63 4.75
N GLN A 104 4.72 18.60 3.96
CA GLN A 104 5.18 18.36 2.57
C GLN A 104 4.17 17.55 1.72
N ASN A 105 2.88 17.89 1.82
CA ASN A 105 1.79 17.27 1.07
C ASN A 105 1.56 15.77 1.35
N LYS A 106 2.02 15.25 2.48
CA LYS A 106 1.84 13.86 2.92
C LYS A 106 1.71 13.77 4.43
N CYS A 107 1.19 12.65 4.93
CA CYS A 107 1.27 12.35 6.35
C CYS A 107 2.69 11.88 6.69
N GLN A 108 3.29 12.50 7.70
CA GLN A 108 4.53 12.07 8.29
C GLN A 108 4.19 11.31 9.57
N CYS A 109 4.42 10.00 9.54
CA CYS A 109 4.09 9.13 10.66
C CYS A 109 5.22 9.11 11.69
N PRO A 110 4.92 9.23 12.99
CA PRO A 110 5.83 8.85 14.05
C PRO A 110 6.28 7.41 13.84
N LYS A 111 7.46 7.03 14.33
CA LYS A 111 8.03 5.69 14.09
C LYS A 111 7.06 4.55 14.44
N ARG A 112 6.19 4.74 15.45
CA ARG A 112 5.21 3.76 15.89
C ARG A 112 4.10 3.50 14.86
N PHE A 113 3.83 4.41 13.94
CA PHE A 113 2.72 4.29 13.01
C PHE A 113 3.20 4.19 11.56
N THR A 114 2.43 3.47 10.77
CA THR A 114 2.62 3.23 9.34
C THR A 114 1.27 3.34 8.62
N GLY A 115 1.26 3.14 7.31
CA GLY A 115 0.09 3.37 6.48
C GLY A 115 0.09 4.76 5.86
N LYS A 116 -0.78 4.97 4.87
CA LYS A 116 -0.83 6.22 4.11
C LYS A 116 -1.28 7.38 5.00
N CYS A 117 -2.10 7.07 6.00
CA CYS A 117 -2.75 7.99 6.90
C CYS A 117 -2.26 7.82 8.35
N CYS A 118 -1.17 7.08 8.57
CA CYS A 118 -0.66 6.71 9.89
C CYS A 118 -1.69 5.94 10.75
N GLU A 119 -2.52 5.13 10.09
CA GLU A 119 -3.64 4.38 10.65
C GLU A 119 -3.22 3.05 11.29
N SER A 120 -2.07 2.50 10.90
CA SER A 120 -1.62 1.18 11.36
C SER A 120 -0.46 1.32 12.35
N ASP A 121 -0.54 0.64 13.48
CA ASP A 121 0.61 0.47 14.36
C ASP A 121 1.68 -0.38 13.66
N ALA A 122 2.90 0.15 13.54
CA ALA A 122 4.08 -0.49 12.94
C ALA A 122 4.40 -1.85 13.57
N CYS A 123 3.91 -2.08 14.80
CA CYS A 123 4.25 -3.22 15.62
C CYS A 123 3.09 -4.19 15.90
N GLU A 124 1.83 -3.80 15.70
CA GLU A 124 0.64 -4.56 16.16
C GLU A 124 0.52 -5.96 15.53
N GLN A 125 1.17 -6.22 14.40
CA GLN A 125 1.24 -7.54 13.76
C GLN A 125 2.69 -7.98 13.48
N GLY A 126 3.66 -7.18 13.92
CA GLY A 126 5.05 -7.26 13.47
C GLY A 126 6.00 -7.89 14.48
N CYS A 127 5.95 -7.54 15.76
CA CYS A 127 6.95 -7.99 16.73
C CYS A 127 6.55 -9.34 17.37
N LYS A 128 6.78 -10.48 16.70
CA LYS A 128 6.40 -11.78 17.26
C LYS A 128 7.21 -12.17 18.51
N PHE A 129 8.54 -12.20 18.38
CA PHE A 129 9.45 -12.57 19.47
C PHE A 129 10.26 -11.35 19.92
N GLY A 130 9.57 -10.27 20.28
CA GLY A 130 10.19 -9.00 20.68
C GLY A 130 9.21 -7.96 21.18
N GLU A 131 9.75 -6.87 21.72
CA GLU A 131 8.98 -5.72 22.20
C GLU A 131 9.04 -4.57 21.19
N CYS A 132 7.93 -3.86 21.00
CA CYS A 132 7.95 -2.64 20.20
C CYS A 132 8.56 -1.48 20.99
N LYS A 133 9.69 -0.95 20.54
CA LYS A 133 10.31 0.25 21.11
C LYS A 133 10.48 1.31 20.05
N ASN A 134 9.77 2.44 20.23
CA ASN A 134 9.80 3.57 19.30
C ASN A 134 9.54 3.15 17.84
N GLY A 135 8.57 2.26 17.61
CA GLY A 135 8.22 1.81 16.26
C GLY A 135 9.17 0.85 15.58
N LYS A 136 10.15 0.32 16.32
CA LYS A 136 11.03 -0.76 15.87
C LYS A 136 10.91 -1.94 16.82
N CYS A 137 10.89 -3.15 16.28
CA CYS A 137 10.93 -4.34 17.11
C CYS A 137 12.32 -4.53 17.74
N SER A 138 12.34 -4.59 19.06
CA SER A 138 13.48 -5.02 19.87
C SER A 138 13.35 -6.52 20.10
N CYS A 139 14.12 -7.32 19.37
CA CYS A 139 13.99 -8.77 19.41
C CYS A 139 14.55 -9.40 20.69
N MET A 140 13.91 -10.47 21.13
CA MET A 140 14.45 -11.40 22.12
C MET A 140 15.78 -11.97 21.63
N ALA A 141 16.63 -12.41 22.56
CA ALA A 141 18.04 -12.74 22.31
C ALA A 141 18.30 -13.70 21.12
N PHE A 142 17.35 -14.58 20.81
CA PHE A 142 17.46 -15.63 19.79
C PHE A 142 16.87 -15.25 18.43
N PHE A 143 16.21 -14.10 18.30
CA PHE A 143 15.53 -13.69 17.07
C PHE A 143 16.13 -12.40 16.49
N LYS A 144 15.90 -12.18 15.19
CA LYS A 144 16.36 -11.01 14.43
C LYS A 144 15.37 -10.64 13.31
N GLY A 145 15.64 -9.51 12.66
CA GLY A 145 14.83 -8.95 11.58
C GLY A 145 13.79 -7.95 12.10
N ASP A 146 13.19 -7.20 11.18
CA ASP A 146 12.30 -6.07 11.51
C ASP A 146 11.04 -6.48 12.29
N SER A 147 10.66 -7.76 12.18
CA SER A 147 9.51 -8.39 12.86
C SER A 147 9.92 -9.41 13.94
N CYS A 148 11.22 -9.59 14.20
CA CYS A 148 11.71 -10.59 15.15
C CYS A 148 11.20 -12.02 14.91
N GLN A 149 10.97 -12.39 13.65
CA GLN A 149 10.47 -13.72 13.28
C GLN A 149 11.59 -14.67 12.84
N LYS A 150 12.80 -14.15 12.57
CA LYS A 150 13.91 -14.96 12.06
C LYS A 150 14.81 -15.40 13.22
N PRO A 151 15.00 -16.69 13.49
CA PRO A 151 15.95 -17.13 14.49
C PRO A 151 17.38 -16.77 14.08
N LYS A 152 18.26 -16.56 15.07
CA LYS A 152 19.69 -16.36 14.84
C LYS A 152 20.34 -17.69 14.41
N PRO A 153 21.38 -17.67 13.56
CA PRO A 153 21.97 -18.89 13.00
C PRO A 153 22.47 -19.88 14.07
N TRP A 154 23.10 -19.38 15.13
CA TRP A 154 23.64 -20.22 16.21
C TRP A 154 22.56 -20.95 17.01
N PHE A 155 21.34 -20.41 17.09
CA PHE A 155 20.22 -21.07 17.76
C PHE A 155 19.81 -22.35 17.01
N LEU A 156 19.76 -22.28 15.67
CA LEU A 156 19.47 -23.46 14.83
C LEU A 156 20.55 -24.53 14.97
N VAL A 157 21.83 -24.12 14.98
CA VAL A 157 22.98 -25.03 15.17
C VAL A 157 22.95 -25.68 16.55
N ALA A 158 22.62 -24.93 17.61
CA ALA A 158 22.52 -25.47 18.97
C ALA A 158 21.39 -26.52 19.07
N THR A 159 20.22 -26.25 18.48
CA THR A 159 19.10 -27.21 18.48
C THR A 159 19.42 -28.48 17.68
N SER A 160 20.17 -28.38 16.57
CA SER A 160 20.56 -29.56 15.80
C SER A 160 21.60 -30.41 16.54
N VAL A 161 22.59 -29.78 17.19
CA VAL A 161 23.62 -30.51 17.96
C VAL A 161 22.99 -31.26 19.13
N LEU A 162 22.12 -30.61 19.90
CA LEU A 162 21.38 -31.26 20.99
C LEU A 162 20.47 -32.40 20.49
N GLY A 163 19.82 -32.21 19.33
CA GLY A 163 19.04 -33.27 18.68
C GLY A 163 19.89 -34.47 18.29
N THR A 164 21.09 -34.25 17.71
CA THR A 164 22.01 -35.33 17.36
C THR A 164 22.56 -36.06 18.59
N ILE A 165 22.89 -35.34 19.66
CA ILE A 165 23.35 -35.95 20.93
C ILE A 165 22.24 -36.81 21.53
N LEU A 166 20.99 -36.32 21.55
CA LEU A 166 19.85 -37.09 22.06
C LEU A 166 19.62 -38.37 21.23
N LEU A 167 19.68 -38.28 19.89
CA LEU A 167 19.58 -39.45 19.01
C LEU A 167 20.73 -40.44 19.23
N MET A 168 21.96 -39.95 19.43
CA MET A 168 23.11 -40.81 19.77
C MET A 168 22.92 -41.50 21.13
N MET A 169 22.37 -40.81 22.13
CA MET A 169 22.09 -41.40 23.43
C MET A 169 20.99 -42.46 23.36
N ILE A 170 19.92 -42.21 22.60
CA ILE A 170 18.83 -43.18 22.39
C ILE A 170 19.33 -44.41 21.64
N THR A 171 20.07 -44.22 20.54
CA THR A 171 20.64 -45.34 19.76
C THR A 171 21.64 -46.14 20.60
N CYS A 172 22.50 -45.50 21.39
CA CYS A 172 23.39 -46.20 22.33
C CYS A 172 22.60 -47.00 23.38
N CYS A 173 21.51 -46.46 23.92
CA CYS A 173 20.67 -47.19 24.88
C CYS A 173 19.98 -48.40 24.23
N VAL A 174 19.46 -48.26 23.02
CA VAL A 174 18.83 -49.36 22.25
C VAL A 174 19.87 -50.42 21.90
N CYS A 175 21.06 -50.04 21.42
CA CYS A 175 22.14 -50.98 21.13
C CYS A 175 22.59 -51.75 22.39
N ARG A 176 22.66 -51.09 23.55
CA ARG A 176 23.00 -51.74 24.83
C ARG A 176 21.92 -52.74 25.27
N PHE A 177 20.65 -52.44 25.01
CA PHE A 177 19.54 -53.36 25.23
C PHE A 177 19.59 -54.57 24.28
N CYS A 178 19.88 -54.35 23.00
CA CYS A 178 20.03 -55.42 22.00
C CYS A 178 21.24 -56.32 22.25
N CYS A 179 22.40 -55.75 22.62
CA CYS A 179 23.60 -56.54 22.95
C CYS A 179 23.49 -57.28 24.29
N GLY A 180 22.64 -56.84 25.21
CA GLY A 180 22.36 -57.54 26.47
C GLY A 180 21.53 -58.82 26.30
N TYR A 181 20.74 -58.92 25.23
CA TYR A 181 19.88 -60.08 24.95
C TYR A 181 20.54 -61.16 24.07
N GLY A 182 21.73 -60.93 23.53
CA GLY A 182 22.38 -61.78 22.53
C GLY A 182 23.36 -62.86 23.04
N ARG A 183 23.50 -63.10 24.36
CA ARG A 183 24.36 -64.19 24.87
C ARG A 183 23.55 -65.34 25.48
N LYS A 184 23.13 -66.31 24.65
CA LYS A 184 22.93 -67.74 25.02
C LYS A 184 23.20 -68.58 23.77
N THR A 185 24.44 -69.07 23.63
CA THR A 185 24.90 -70.46 23.82
C THR A 185 24.87 -71.29 22.53
N GLU A 186 26.06 -71.49 21.98
CA GLU A 186 26.43 -72.40 20.89
C GLU A 186 26.27 -73.86 21.35
N PRO A 187 25.65 -74.78 20.58
CA PRO A 187 25.67 -76.20 20.92
C PRO A 187 26.84 -76.94 20.26
N GLU A 188 27.42 -77.77 21.11
CA GLU A 188 28.59 -78.63 21.00
C GLU A 188 28.43 -79.77 19.99
N GLN A 189 29.53 -80.12 19.35
CA GLN A 189 29.70 -81.18 18.36
C GLN A 189 29.80 -82.54 19.06
N THR A 190 28.91 -83.50 18.74
CA THR A 190 29.13 -84.92 19.08
C THR A 190 28.83 -85.84 17.90
N ASP A 191 29.91 -86.49 17.49
CA ASP A 191 30.04 -87.72 16.72
C ASP A 191 29.16 -88.85 17.29
N ASN A 192 28.53 -89.66 16.41
CA ASN A 192 28.50 -91.12 16.58
C ASN A 192 27.88 -91.86 15.40
N SER A 193 28.47 -93.03 15.17
CA SER A 193 28.27 -93.98 14.08
C SER A 193 27.36 -95.15 14.49
N ILE A 194 26.75 -95.81 13.50
CA ILE A 194 26.33 -97.24 13.46
C ILE A 194 24.98 -97.61 14.15
N GLN A 195 23.96 -97.98 13.37
CA GLN A 195 23.66 -99.36 12.92
C GLN A 195 22.77 -99.34 11.66
#